data_AF-A0A3N0C4V4-F1
#
_entry.id   AF-A0A3N0C4V4-F1
#
_cell.length_a   1.000
_cell.length_b   1.000
_cell.length_c   1.000
_cell.angle_alpha   90.00
_cell.angle_beta   90.00
_cell.angle_gamma   90.00
#
_symmetry.space_group_name_H-M   'P 1'
#
loop_
_entity.id
_entity.type
_entity.pdbx_description
1 polymer ?
#
loop_
_entity_poly.entity_id
_entity_poly.type
_entity_poly.pdbx_seq_one_letter_code
_entity_poly.pdbx_strand_id
1 'polypeptide(L)'
;MAGVFEINETGQESYFFTLKAADGAVVAVSPLFSTIRGAAAGITAVRENAAAGLIVDQSDVAPEPAADGARPATAGPVELQKAP
;
A
#
# COMPACT_ATOMS: atom_id res chain seq x y z
N MET A 1 -17.31 9.48 -8.54
CA MET A 1 -16.11 10.31 -8.35
C MET A 1 -14.89 9.42 -8.64
N ALA A 2 -13.91 9.90 -9.41
CA ALA A 2 -12.70 9.13 -9.73
C ALA A 2 -11.66 9.29 -8.60
N GLY A 3 -10.87 8.25 -8.33
CA GLY A 3 -9.74 8.33 -7.41
C GLY A 3 -8.62 9.24 -7.93
N VAL A 4 -7.77 9.73 -7.03
CA VAL A 4 -6.69 10.68 -7.33
C VAL A 4 -5.33 10.01 -7.12
N PHE A 5 -4.41 10.23 -8.05
CA PHE A 5 -3.01 9.84 -7.91
C PHE A 5 -2.19 11.03 -7.39
N GLU A 6 -1.50 10.83 -6.28
CA GLU A 6 -0.57 11.81 -5.70
C GLU A 6 0.87 11.29 -5.84
N ILE A 7 1.76 12.08 -6.44
CA ILE A 7 3.19 11.78 -6.53
C ILE A 7 3.89 12.45 -5.35
N ASN A 8 4.63 11.67 -4.58
CA ASN A 8 5.44 12.11 -3.46
C ASN A 8 6.91 11.75 -3.70
N GLU A 9 7.80 12.53 -3.08
CA GLU A 9 9.25 12.29 -3.11
C GLU A 9 9.74 11.90 -1.71
N THR A 10 10.68 10.96 -1.63
CA THR A 10 11.28 10.52 -0.36
C THR A 10 12.74 10.94 -0.27
N GLY A 11 13.02 12.24 -0.34
CA GLY A 11 14.30 12.86 0.10
C GLY A 11 15.60 12.43 -0.60
N GLN A 12 15.62 11.36 -1.39
CA GLN A 12 16.77 10.78 -2.09
C GLN A 12 16.41 10.49 -3.56
N GLU A 13 15.89 11.51 -4.25
CA GLU A 13 15.51 11.46 -5.68
C GLU A 13 14.60 10.28 -6.05
N SER A 14 13.89 9.75 -5.04
CA SER A 14 13.04 8.59 -5.15
C SER A 14 11.60 9.05 -5.08
N TYR A 15 10.84 8.76 -6.13
CA TYR A 15 9.46 9.16 -6.32
C TYR A 15 8.56 7.96 -6.16
N PHE A 16 7.47 8.11 -5.43
CA PHE A 16 6.42 7.12 -5.38
C PHE A 16 5.09 7.81 -5.58
N PHE A 17 4.10 7.06 -6.05
CA PHE A 17 2.75 7.56 -6.17
C PHE A 17 1.81 6.75 -5.29
N THR A 18 0.78 7.43 -4.81
CA THR A 18 -0.27 6.83 -4.00
C THR A 18 -1.61 7.07 -4.68
N LEU A 19 -2.44 6.04 -4.76
CA LEU A 19 -3.82 6.15 -5.25
C LEU A 19 -4.76 6.31 -4.05
N LYS A 20 -5.46 7.45 -4.00
CA LYS A 20 -6.51 7.72 -3.02
C LYS A 20 -7.88 7.54 -3.64
N ALA A 21 -8.77 6.85 -2.93
CA ALA A 21 -10.18 6.78 -3.27
C ALA A 21 -10.91 8.09 -2.88
N ALA A 22 -12.18 8.20 -3.27
CA ALA A 22 -12.98 9.40 -3.05
C ALA A 22 -13.26 9.67 -1.55
N ASP A 23 -13.11 8.65 -0.71
CA ASP A 23 -13.20 8.71 0.76
C ASP A 23 -11.88 9.14 1.42
N GLY A 24 -10.81 9.35 0.65
CA GLY A 24 -9.47 9.66 1.13
C GLY A 24 -8.66 8.44 1.56
N ALA A 25 -9.20 7.22 1.43
CA ALA A 25 -8.49 6.00 1.75
C ALA A 25 -7.39 5.72 0.70
N VAL A 26 -6.22 5.32 1.16
CA VAL A 26 -5.13 4.87 0.29
C VAL A 26 -5.41 3.46 -0.19
N VAL A 27 -5.61 3.30 -1.50
CA VAL A 27 -5.98 2.03 -2.12
C VAL A 27 -4.74 1.29 -2.64
N ALA A 28 -3.76 2.03 -3.14
CA ALA A 28 -2.53 1.45 -3.66
C ALA A 28 -1.35 2.41 -3.45
N VAL A 29 -0.18 1.83 -3.19
CA VAL A 29 1.09 2.54 -3.07
C VAL A 29 2.05 1.93 -4.07
N SER A 30 2.70 2.77 -4.87
CA SER A 30 3.71 2.32 -5.80
C SER A 30 5.04 2.04 -5.12
N PRO A 31 5.92 1.22 -5.73
CA PRO A 31 7.31 1.18 -5.34
C PRO A 31 8.00 2.53 -5.60
N LEU A 32 9.20 2.66 -5.03
CA LEU A 32 10.08 3.81 -5.23
C LEU A 32 10.67 3.77 -6.64
N PHE A 33 10.49 4.85 -7.39
CA PHE A 33 11.09 5.09 -8.69
C PHE A 33 12.23 6.08 -8.57
N SER A 34 13.34 5.84 -9.26
CA SER A 34 14.47 6.77 -9.32
C SER A 34 14.23 8.02 -10.16
N THR A 35 13.11 8.10 -10.90
CA THR A 35 12.79 9.24 -11.77
C THR A 35 11.29 9.55 -11.78
N ILE A 36 10.95 10.83 -11.89
CA ILE A 36 9.55 11.30 -12.07
C ILE A 36 8.93 10.70 -13.32
N ARG A 37 9.72 10.57 -14.41
CA ARG A 37 9.25 9.98 -15.67
C ARG A 37 8.88 8.50 -15.48
N GLY A 38 9.63 7.76 -14.67
CA GLY A 38 9.31 6.39 -14.29
C GLY A 38 7.99 6.31 -13.51
N ALA A 39 7.78 7.20 -12.54
CA ALA A 39 6.52 7.28 -11.80
C ALA A 39 5.33 7.60 -12.73
N ALA A 40 5.47 8.55 -13.66
CA ALA A 40 4.42 8.90 -14.62
C ALA A 40 4.07 7.77 -15.61
N ALA A 41 5.09 7.02 -16.06
CA ALA A 41 4.90 5.82 -16.86
C ALA A 41 4.17 4.73 -16.06
N GLY A 42 4.54 4.56 -14.78
CA GLY A 42 3.88 3.66 -13.85
C GLY A 42 2.40 3.99 -13.66
N ILE A 43 2.04 5.27 -13.45
CA ILE A 43 0.64 5.70 -13.34
C ILE A 43 -0.13 5.42 -14.62
N THR A 44 0.46 5.65 -15.80
CA THR A 44 -0.18 5.37 -17.09
C THR A 44 -0.45 3.88 -17.26
N ALA A 45 0.54 3.04 -16.95
CA ALA A 45 0.38 1.59 -16.97
C ALA A 45 -0.69 1.14 -15.97
N VAL A 46 -0.69 1.65 -14.72
CA VAL A 46 -1.73 1.31 -13.72
C VAL A 46 -3.11 1.74 -14.21
N ARG A 47 -3.25 2.91 -14.83
CA ARG A 47 -4.54 3.37 -15.37
C ARG A 47 -5.07 2.44 -16.45
N GLU A 48 -4.22 2.00 -17.38
CA GLU A 48 -4.61 1.10 -18.46
C GLU A 48 -4.91 -0.32 -17.95
N ASN A 49 -4.02 -0.86 -17.10
CA ASN A 49 -4.16 -2.20 -16.53
C ASN A 49 -5.28 -2.28 -15.50
N ALA A 50 -5.57 -1.22 -14.73
CA ALA A 50 -6.71 -1.24 -13.80
C ALA A 50 -8.07 -1.24 -14.51
N ALA A 51 -8.13 -0.68 -15.72
CA ALA A 51 -9.37 -0.67 -16.51
C ALA A 51 -9.63 -1.99 -17.25
N ALA A 52 -8.58 -2.71 -17.65
CA ALA A 52 -8.66 -3.90 -18.51
C ALA A 52 -8.13 -5.20 -17.87
N GLY A 53 -7.48 -5.11 -16.72
CA GLY A 53 -6.77 -6.21 -16.10
C GLY A 53 -7.69 -7.28 -15.55
N LEU A 54 -7.34 -8.55 -15.79
CA LEU A 54 -7.97 -9.67 -15.13
C LEU A 54 -7.56 -9.66 -13.66
N ILE A 55 -8.56 -9.80 -12.78
CA ILE A 55 -8.31 -9.99 -11.35
C ILE A 55 -7.83 -11.42 -11.17
N VAL A 56 -6.58 -11.58 -10.74
CA VAL A 56 -6.01 -12.87 -10.37
C VAL A 56 -5.76 -12.86 -8.87
N ASP A 57 -6.44 -13.75 -8.16
CA ASP A 57 -6.18 -13.98 -6.75
C ASP A 57 -4.86 -14.73 -6.58
N GLN A 58 -3.91 -14.11 -5.89
CA GLN A 58 -2.60 -14.69 -5.55
C GLN A 58 -2.52 -14.99 -4.05
N SER A 59 -3.67 -15.19 -3.39
CA SER A 59 -3.64 -15.71 -2.03
C SER A 59 -3.22 -17.17 -2.12
N ASP A 60 -1.96 -17.44 -1.78
CA ASP A 60 -1.47 -18.79 -1.57
C ASP A 60 -2.12 -19.31 -0.27
N VAL A 61 -3.41 -19.65 -0.35
CA VAL A 61 -4.10 -20.33 0.74
C VAL A 61 -3.57 -21.77 0.75
N ALA A 62 -2.48 -21.99 1.49
CA ALA A 62 -2.36 -23.30 2.12
C ALA A 62 -3.66 -23.47 2.93
N PRO A 63 -4.44 -24.54 2.74
CA PRO A 63 -5.70 -24.70 3.44
C PRO A 63 -5.40 -24.73 4.93
N GLU A 64 -5.72 -23.66 5.64
CA GLU A 64 -5.71 -23.64 7.09
C GLU A 64 -6.72 -24.71 7.55
N PRO A 65 -6.30 -25.78 8.25
CA PRO A 65 -7.25 -26.67 8.87
C PRO A 65 -7.93 -25.85 9.97
N ALA A 66 -9.22 -25.61 9.80
CA ALA A 66 -10.05 -24.98 10.81
C ALA A 66 -9.95 -25.76 12.13
N ALA A 67 -9.32 -25.16 13.14
CA ALA A 67 -9.52 -25.46 14.56
C ALA A 67 -8.81 -24.36 15.37
N ASP A 68 -9.53 -23.32 15.78
CA ASP A 68 -10.10 -23.21 17.14
C ASP A 68 -9.07 -22.69 18.16
N GLY A 69 -9.34 -21.52 18.73
CA GLY A 69 -8.71 -21.09 19.98
C GLY A 69 -8.06 -19.71 20.00
N ALA A 70 -8.74 -18.80 20.71
CA ALA A 70 -8.15 -17.70 21.48
C ALA A 70 -7.72 -16.39 20.77
N ARG A 71 -8.62 -15.40 20.84
CA ARG A 71 -8.24 -14.01 21.22
C ARG A 71 -7.86 -14.00 22.73
N PRO A 72 -7.25 -12.94 23.31
CA PRO A 72 -6.47 -11.81 22.76
C PRO A 72 -5.14 -11.57 23.54
N ALA A 73 -4.42 -10.50 23.18
CA ALA A 73 -3.69 -9.57 24.08
C ALA A 73 -2.16 -9.45 23.92
N THR A 74 -1.76 -8.18 23.76
CA THR A 74 -0.52 -7.54 24.23
C THR A 74 0.77 -7.81 23.47
N ALA A 75 1.27 -6.75 22.79
CA ALA A 75 2.64 -6.24 22.99
C ALA A 75 2.92 -5.06 22.04
N GLY A 76 2.61 -3.83 22.47
CA GLY A 76 3.34 -2.66 21.99
C GLY A 76 4.44 -2.36 23.00
N PRO A 77 5.71 -2.18 22.61
CA PRO A 77 6.67 -1.45 23.42
C PRO A 77 6.73 -0.03 22.88
N VAL A 78 6.14 0.93 23.59
CA VAL A 78 6.51 2.34 23.41
C VAL A 78 6.90 2.90 24.77
N GLU A 79 8.12 3.39 24.77
CA GLU A 79 8.95 3.88 25.86
C GLU A 79 8.44 5.22 26.46
N LEU A 80 8.89 5.49 27.69
CA LEU A 80 9.16 6.82 28.29
C LEU A 80 8.17 7.40 29.34
N GLN A 81 8.48 7.25 30.63
CA GLN A 81 8.63 8.39 31.56
C GLN A 81 9.19 8.05 32.96
N LYS A 82 10.25 8.79 33.33
CA LYS A 82 10.75 9.26 34.65
C LYS A 82 11.33 8.30 35.72
N ALA A 83 12.58 8.60 36.08
CA ALA A 83 13.28 8.28 37.34
C ALA A 83 12.58 8.86 38.58
N PRO A 84 12.87 8.40 39.81
CA PRO A 84 14.14 8.68 40.51
C PRO A 84 14.92 7.44 40.99
#